data_AF-A0A800J3K1-F1
#
_entry.id   AF-A0A800J3K1-F1
#
_cell.length_a   1.000
_cell.length_b   1.000
_cell.length_c   1.000
_cell.angle_alpha   90.00
_cell.angle_beta   90.00
_cell.angle_gamma   90.00
#
_symmetry.space_group_name_H-M   'P 1'
#
loop_
_entity.id
_entity.type
_entity.pdbx_description
1 polymer ?
#
loop_
_entity_poly.entity_id
_entity_poly.type
_entity_poly.pdbx_seq_one_letter_code
_entity_poly.pdbx_strand_id
1 'polypeptide(L)'
;MPTSLRWILPLLLFSLAACDTTTGGASGDATLVLSALSCDIGGVNPDPFTVTDAVAENAADHEDAADYTYDVGSATTVALNGTSATVTGEGATASGGGVTVSAPGTYVVSGTLSDGQIVVPTGGS
;
A
#
# COMPACT_ATOMS: atom_id res chain seq x y z
N MET A 1 65.88 -13.43 -45.58
CA MET A 1 65.63 -12.38 -46.61
C MET A 1 64.32 -11.68 -46.25
N PRO A 2 64.21 -10.36 -46.37
CA PRO A 2 64.74 -9.39 -45.39
C PRO A 2 63.66 -8.81 -44.45
N THR A 3 64.17 -8.29 -43.34
CA THR A 3 63.56 -7.40 -42.35
C THR A 3 63.08 -6.07 -42.95
N SER A 4 61.97 -5.50 -42.48
CA SER A 4 61.95 -4.10 -42.01
C SER A 4 60.65 -3.67 -41.33
N LEU A 5 60.84 -3.32 -40.06
CA LEU A 5 60.11 -2.40 -39.21
C LEU A 5 59.74 -1.07 -39.91
N ARG A 6 58.46 -0.66 -39.85
CA ARG A 6 58.06 0.76 -39.97
C ARG A 6 56.84 1.05 -39.06
N TRP A 7 57.12 1.72 -37.95
CA TRP A 7 56.17 2.52 -37.18
C TRP A 7 55.51 3.57 -38.09
N ILE A 8 54.24 3.90 -37.85
CA ILE A 8 53.73 5.27 -37.63
C ILE A 8 52.22 5.19 -37.39
N LEU A 9 51.84 5.71 -36.22
CA LEU A 9 50.49 6.04 -35.77
C LEU A 9 49.92 7.20 -36.61
N PRO A 10 48.69 7.08 -37.13
CA PRO A 10 47.77 8.20 -37.09
C PRO A 10 46.37 7.69 -36.65
N LEU A 11 45.45 8.46 -36.12
CA LEU A 11 45.37 9.85 -35.73
C LEU A 11 43.98 9.88 -35.08
N LEU A 12 43.95 10.09 -33.77
CA LEU A 12 42.73 10.35 -33.03
C LEU A 12 42.21 11.72 -33.50
N LEU A 13 41.13 11.78 -34.28
CA LEU A 13 40.30 12.97 -34.46
C LEU A 13 38.97 12.69 -35.20
N PHE A 14 37.88 13.26 -34.65
CA PHE A 14 36.55 13.51 -35.25
C PHE A 14 35.60 12.28 -35.39
N SER A 15 34.34 12.26 -34.96
CA SER A 15 33.40 13.35 -34.68
C SER A 15 32.32 12.94 -33.68
N LEU A 16 32.00 13.86 -32.77
CA LEU A 16 30.79 13.87 -31.97
C LEU A 16 29.60 14.13 -32.91
N ALA A 17 28.88 13.07 -33.31
CA ALA A 17 27.59 13.21 -33.98
C ALA A 17 26.52 13.46 -32.91
N ALA A 18 26.29 14.74 -32.66
CA ALA A 18 25.02 15.21 -32.12
C ALA A 18 23.91 14.90 -33.13
N CYS A 19 22.82 14.30 -32.67
CA CYS A 19 21.53 14.56 -33.29
C CYS A 19 20.46 14.66 -32.20
N ASP A 20 19.94 15.87 -32.13
CA ASP A 20 18.82 16.41 -31.39
C ASP A 20 17.64 15.45 -31.13
N THR A 21 17.17 15.51 -29.89
CA THR A 21 15.74 15.49 -29.59
C THR A 21 15.02 16.60 -30.37
N THR A 22 14.08 16.27 -31.24
CA THR A 22 12.71 16.81 -31.18
C THR A 22 11.78 16.23 -32.25
N THR A 23 10.55 15.97 -31.79
CA THR A 23 9.27 15.93 -32.52
C THR A 23 8.77 14.58 -33.02
N GLY A 24 7.76 14.07 -32.31
CA GLY A 24 6.91 12.98 -32.80
C GLY A 24 5.99 12.41 -31.73
N GLY A 25 5.17 13.25 -31.09
CA GLY A 25 4.05 12.76 -30.30
C GLY A 25 3.09 12.01 -31.20
N ALA A 26 3.09 10.68 -31.11
CA ALA A 26 1.99 9.84 -31.58
C ALA A 26 1.32 9.24 -30.36
N SER A 27 0.17 9.80 -29.99
CA SER A 27 -0.79 9.16 -29.11
C SER A 27 -1.35 7.93 -29.83
N GLY A 28 -0.69 6.79 -29.63
CA GLY A 28 -1.16 5.48 -30.08
C GLY A 28 -1.32 4.59 -28.85
N ASP A 29 -2.49 3.95 -28.76
CA ASP A 29 -2.83 2.94 -27.77
C ASP A 29 -1.72 1.88 -27.72
N ALA A 30 -0.85 1.97 -26.72
CA ALA A 30 0.35 1.15 -26.64
C ALA A 30 -0.05 -0.22 -26.06
N THR A 31 -0.55 -1.10 -26.91
CA THR A 31 -0.40 -2.54 -26.67
C THR A 31 1.10 -2.81 -26.67
N LEU A 32 1.65 -3.01 -25.47
CA LEU A 32 3.07 -3.27 -25.21
C LEU A 32 3.44 -4.67 -25.75
N VAL A 33 3.64 -4.78 -27.05
CA VAL A 33 4.29 -5.96 -27.64
C VAL A 33 5.78 -5.88 -27.33
N LEU A 34 6.19 -6.71 -26.37
CA LEU A 34 7.54 -6.86 -25.80
C LEU A 34 8.64 -7.21 -26.83
N SER A 35 8.30 -7.39 -28.11
CA SER A 35 9.21 -7.87 -29.15
C SER A 35 10.07 -6.78 -29.82
N ALA A 36 9.99 -5.51 -29.41
CA ALA A 36 10.73 -4.41 -30.07
C ALA A 36 11.95 -3.89 -29.30
N LEU A 37 12.29 -4.45 -28.13
CA LEU A 37 13.54 -4.13 -27.43
C LEU A 37 14.58 -5.22 -27.66
N SER A 38 15.25 -5.21 -28.81
CA SER A 38 16.52 -5.92 -28.97
C SER A 38 17.67 -4.99 -28.54
N CYS A 39 17.76 -4.71 -27.23
CA CYS A 39 19.06 -4.52 -26.61
C CYS A 39 19.45 -5.87 -25.99
N ASP A 40 20.50 -6.48 -26.53
CA ASP A 40 21.18 -7.57 -25.86
C ASP A 40 21.82 -7.00 -24.58
N ILE A 41 21.07 -7.06 -23.46
CA ILE A 41 21.63 -6.91 -22.13
C ILE A 41 21.68 -8.33 -21.56
N GLY A 42 22.84 -8.97 -21.72
CA GLY A 42 23.26 -10.02 -20.81
C GLY A 42 23.28 -9.43 -19.40
N GLY A 43 22.19 -9.62 -18.66
CA GLY A 43 21.94 -8.91 -17.40
C GLY A 43 20.46 -8.61 -17.11
N VAL A 44 19.52 -8.96 -18.01
CA VAL A 44 18.13 -9.11 -17.59
C VAL A 44 18.08 -10.15 -16.46
N ASN A 45 17.44 -9.77 -15.36
CA ASN A 45 17.29 -10.62 -14.17
C ASN A 45 16.95 -12.06 -14.60
N PRO A 46 17.82 -13.05 -14.31
CA PRO A 46 17.62 -14.43 -14.79
C PRO A 46 16.39 -15.10 -14.18
N ASP A 47 15.78 -14.47 -13.16
CA ASP A 47 14.57 -14.91 -12.47
C ASP A 47 13.62 -13.72 -12.24
N PRO A 48 12.96 -13.19 -13.29
CA PRO A 48 12.06 -12.05 -13.15
C PRO A 48 10.82 -12.47 -12.35
N PHE A 49 10.57 -11.82 -11.21
CA PHE A 49 9.27 -11.91 -10.52
C PHE A 49 8.17 -11.59 -11.52
N THR A 50 7.32 -12.59 -11.79
CA THR A 50 6.23 -12.45 -12.75
C THR A 50 4.99 -11.90 -12.05
N VAL A 51 4.04 -11.38 -12.84
CA VAL A 51 2.70 -11.04 -12.33
C VAL A 51 2.05 -12.27 -11.68
N THR A 52 2.35 -13.47 -12.18
CA THR A 52 1.88 -14.74 -11.60
C THR A 52 2.45 -14.98 -10.20
N ASP A 53 3.73 -14.69 -9.97
CA ASP A 53 4.35 -14.83 -8.64
C ASP A 53 3.74 -13.85 -7.63
N ALA A 54 3.53 -12.60 -8.06
CA ALA A 54 2.88 -11.59 -7.23
C ALA A 54 1.42 -11.93 -6.89
N VAL A 55 0.69 -12.58 -7.81
CA VAL A 55 -0.68 -13.04 -7.55
C VAL A 55 -0.70 -14.27 -6.67
N ALA A 56 0.28 -15.17 -6.80
CA ALA A 56 0.39 -16.36 -5.96
C ALA A 56 0.72 -16.02 -4.49
N GLU A 57 1.38 -14.90 -4.23
CA GLU A 57 1.69 -14.41 -2.88
C GLU A 57 0.50 -13.70 -2.21
N ASN A 58 -0.50 -13.25 -2.98
CA ASN A 58 -1.72 -12.68 -2.41
C ASN A 58 -2.54 -13.78 -1.71
N ALA A 59 -2.38 -13.89 -0.39
CA ALA A 59 -3.26 -14.69 0.44
C ALA A 59 -4.66 -14.06 0.50
N ALA A 60 -5.66 -14.91 0.75
CA ALA A 60 -7.00 -14.43 1.09
C ALA A 60 -6.95 -13.55 2.35
N ASP A 61 -7.94 -12.67 2.49
CA ASP A 61 -8.21 -12.02 3.76
C ASP A 61 -8.48 -13.07 4.85
N HIS A 62 -8.12 -12.73 6.08
CA HIS A 62 -8.35 -13.59 7.24
C HIS A 62 -9.77 -13.44 7.80
N GLU A 63 -10.74 -13.09 6.97
CA GLU A 63 -12.12 -12.89 7.40
C GLU A 63 -12.85 -14.22 7.62
N ASP A 64 -13.62 -14.32 8.69
CA ASP A 64 -14.54 -15.43 8.96
C ASP A 64 -15.96 -14.91 9.11
N ALA A 65 -16.96 -15.71 8.73
CA ALA A 65 -18.36 -15.35 8.90
C ALA A 65 -18.72 -15.05 10.37
N ALA A 66 -18.02 -15.67 11.33
CA ALA A 66 -18.19 -15.43 12.75
C ALA A 66 -17.79 -14.02 13.19
N ASP A 67 -16.88 -13.35 12.47
CA ASP A 67 -16.40 -11.99 12.79
C ASP A 67 -17.53 -10.95 12.71
N TYR A 68 -18.58 -11.24 11.96
CA TYR A 68 -19.75 -10.37 11.80
C TYR A 68 -20.87 -10.64 12.79
N THR A 69 -20.70 -11.61 13.70
CA THR A 69 -21.73 -12.02 14.65
C THR A 69 -21.31 -11.73 16.08
N TYR A 70 -22.27 -11.24 16.88
CA TYR A 70 -22.08 -11.06 18.31
C TYR A 70 -23.40 -11.30 19.04
N ASP A 71 -23.32 -11.65 20.32
CA ASP A 71 -24.50 -11.80 21.17
C ASP A 71 -24.97 -10.42 21.67
N VAL A 72 -26.10 -9.95 21.14
CA VAL A 72 -26.65 -8.64 21.48
C VAL A 72 -27.09 -8.57 22.95
N GLY A 73 -27.52 -9.70 23.54
CA GLY A 73 -28.02 -9.75 24.91
C GLY A 73 -26.95 -9.54 25.98
N SER A 74 -25.70 -9.89 25.67
CA SER A 74 -24.54 -9.71 26.56
C SER A 74 -23.76 -8.42 26.29
N ALA A 75 -24.07 -7.71 25.20
CA ALA A 75 -23.37 -6.49 24.85
C ALA A 75 -23.85 -5.28 25.67
N THR A 76 -22.90 -4.45 26.08
CA THR A 76 -23.20 -3.14 26.69
C THR A 76 -23.58 -2.16 25.59
N THR A 77 -24.72 -1.49 25.73
CA THR A 77 -25.20 -0.50 24.75
C THR A 77 -24.81 0.90 25.15
N VAL A 78 -24.32 1.68 24.19
CA VAL A 78 -23.94 3.08 24.33
C VAL A 78 -24.74 3.92 23.31
N ALA A 79 -25.66 4.73 23.81
CA ALA A 79 -26.43 5.67 22.99
C ALA A 79 -25.87 7.09 23.12
N LEU A 80 -25.47 7.69 22.01
CA LEU A 80 -24.91 9.04 21.92
C LEU A 80 -26.02 10.04 21.52
N ASN A 81 -26.22 11.08 22.33
CA ASN A 81 -27.36 11.99 22.27
C ASN A 81 -26.93 13.46 22.07
N GLY A 82 -26.01 13.71 21.13
CA GLY A 82 -25.47 15.04 20.85
C GLY A 82 -24.39 15.43 21.85
N THR A 83 -24.73 16.03 22.98
CA THR A 83 -23.75 16.49 23.98
C THR A 83 -23.62 15.55 25.18
N SER A 84 -24.28 14.39 25.13
CA SER A 84 -24.31 13.42 26.22
C SER A 84 -24.35 11.98 25.69
N ALA A 85 -24.14 11.01 26.58
CA ALA A 85 -24.23 9.60 26.27
C ALA A 85 -24.96 8.85 27.39
N THR A 86 -25.60 7.73 27.05
CA THR A 86 -26.25 6.82 27.98
C THR A 86 -25.67 5.43 27.80
N VAL A 87 -25.27 4.80 28.90
CA VAL A 87 -24.74 3.43 28.93
C VAL A 87 -25.74 2.51 29.61
N THR A 88 -26.03 1.37 28.97
CA THR A 88 -26.85 0.29 29.55
C THR A 88 -26.03 -0.99 29.51
N GLY A 89 -25.67 -1.52 30.68
CA GLY A 89 -24.75 -2.65 30.84
C GLY A 89 -23.56 -2.28 31.72
N GLU A 90 -22.58 -3.17 31.79
CA GLU A 90 -21.38 -3.01 32.61
C GLU A 90 -20.14 -2.63 31.78
N GLY A 91 -19.06 -2.26 32.47
CA GLY A 91 -17.76 -2.05 31.85
C GLY A 91 -17.59 -0.72 31.11
N ALA A 92 -18.60 0.14 31.07
CA ALA A 92 -18.46 1.51 30.58
C ALA A 92 -19.27 2.52 31.42
N THR A 93 -18.84 3.77 31.40
CA THR A 93 -19.53 4.88 32.09
C THR A 93 -19.58 6.11 31.19
N ALA A 94 -20.71 6.82 31.18
CA ALA A 94 -20.84 8.12 30.50
C ALA A 94 -20.65 9.27 31.50
N SER A 95 -19.83 10.25 31.14
CA SER A 95 -19.60 11.47 31.92
C SER A 95 -19.10 12.59 31.03
N GLY A 96 -19.52 13.83 31.31
CA GLY A 96 -18.97 15.03 30.67
C GLY A 96 -19.08 15.06 29.13
N GLY A 97 -20.09 14.40 28.55
CA GLY A 97 -20.24 14.29 27.10
C GLY A 97 -19.37 13.21 26.45
N GLY A 98 -18.61 12.42 27.20
CA GLY A 98 -17.84 11.28 26.71
C GLY A 98 -18.20 9.95 27.38
N VAL A 99 -17.60 8.86 26.90
CA VAL A 99 -17.76 7.50 27.42
C VAL A 99 -16.38 6.91 27.71
N THR A 100 -16.21 6.30 28.88
CA THR A 100 -14.99 5.55 29.22
C THR A 100 -15.32 4.08 29.36
N VAL A 101 -14.65 3.24 28.58
CA VAL A 101 -14.67 1.78 28.70
C VAL A 101 -13.60 1.39 29.73
N SER A 102 -13.96 0.62 30.74
CA SER A 102 -13.06 0.25 31.86
C SER A 102 -12.91 -1.26 32.04
N ALA A 103 -13.69 -2.06 31.33
CA ALA A 103 -13.59 -3.52 31.35
C ALA A 103 -13.60 -4.06 29.92
N PRO A 104 -13.00 -5.24 29.68
CA PRO A 104 -13.15 -5.93 28.42
C PRO A 104 -14.62 -6.33 28.20
N GLY A 105 -15.08 -6.30 26.96
CA GLY A 105 -16.44 -6.69 26.59
C GLY A 105 -16.83 -6.23 25.19
N THR A 106 -18.05 -6.57 24.79
CA THR A 106 -18.65 -6.11 23.52
C THR A 106 -19.49 -4.87 23.77
N TYR A 107 -19.29 -3.84 22.93
CA TYR A 107 -19.98 -2.56 23.05
C TYR A 107 -20.69 -2.20 21.75
N VAL A 108 -21.99 -1.95 21.83
CA VAL A 108 -22.80 -1.48 20.69
C VAL A 108 -23.00 0.02 20.83
N VAL A 109 -22.35 0.80 19.96
CA VAL A 109 -22.40 2.26 19.97
C VAL A 109 -23.32 2.75 18.87
N SER A 110 -24.21 3.69 19.19
CA SER A 110 -25.17 4.27 18.23
C SER A 110 -25.43 5.75 18.51
N GLY A 111 -25.95 6.48 17.51
CA GLY A 111 -26.28 7.90 17.63
C GLY A 111 -25.12 8.83 17.24
N THR A 112 -25.13 10.05 17.75
CA THR A 112 -24.12 11.08 17.44
C THR A 112 -23.62 11.81 18.67
N LEU A 113 -22.36 12.22 18.62
CA LEU A 113 -21.73 13.07 19.63
C LEU A 113 -21.21 14.32 18.92
N SER A 114 -21.71 15.48 19.30
CA SER A 114 -21.36 16.77 18.68
C SER A 114 -19.96 17.24 19.09
N ASP A 115 -19.58 16.95 20.33
CA ASP A 115 -18.26 17.24 20.89
C ASP A 115 -18.04 16.29 22.08
N GLY A 116 -17.16 15.30 21.92
CA GLY A 116 -16.91 14.28 22.93
C GLY A 116 -16.02 13.13 22.44
N GLN A 117 -15.70 12.20 23.35
CA GLN A 117 -14.77 11.10 23.09
C GLN A 117 -15.24 9.78 23.69
N ILE A 118 -14.85 8.68 23.06
CA ILE A 118 -14.90 7.34 23.64
C ILE A 118 -13.47 6.94 24.00
N VAL A 119 -13.22 6.73 25.29
CA VAL A 119 -11.90 6.38 25.82
C VAL A 119 -11.85 4.90 26.15
N VAL A 120 -10.89 4.20 25.55
CA VAL A 120 -10.54 2.82 25.89
C VAL A 120 -9.10 2.81 26.39
N PRO A 121 -8.87 2.93 27.71
CA PRO A 121 -7.53 2.89 28.27
C PRO A 121 -6.97 1.48 28.12
N THR A 122 -5.83 1.36 27.45
CA THR A 122 -5.00 0.17 27.53
C THR A 122 -4.07 0.36 28.73
N GLY A 123 -4.04 -0.62 29.65
CA GLY A 123 -3.09 -0.58 30.76
C GLY A 123 -1.69 -0.44 30.17
N GLY A 124 -1.06 0.73 30.38
CA GLY A 124 0.19 1.08 29.73
C GLY A 124 1.27 0.01 29.94
N SER A 125 2.08 -0.20 28.90
CA SER A 125 3.17 -1.19 28.87
C SER A 125 4.19 -1.01 29.99
#